data_AF-W7RSE9-F1
#
_entry.id   AF-W7RSE9-F1
#
_cell.length_a   1.000
_cell.length_b   1.000
_cell.length_c   1.000
_cell.angle_alpha   90.00
_cell.angle_beta   90.00
_cell.angle_gamma   90.00
#
_symmetry.space_group_name_H-M   'P 1'
#
loop_
_entity.id
_entity.type
_entity.pdbx_description
1 polymer ?
#
loop_
_entity_poly.entity_id
_entity_poly.type
_entity_poly.pdbx_seq_one_letter_code
_entity_poly.pdbx_strand_id
1 'polypeptide(L)'
;MELGTLKQTIFNVFGWASISIGLWTLIMVNSWIIIGYGAPFTSKNFITLTIVFGFIAILSRPSRSLGKWGIFMGGYLILFMTVLFFVGWLITPFP
;
A
#
# COMPACT_ATOMS: atom_id res chain seq x y z
N MET A 1 -27.10 3.34 -20.90
CA MET A 1 -26.43 4.38 -20.11
C MET A 1 -25.79 3.87 -18.81
N GLU A 2 -26.03 2.63 -18.38
CA GLU A 2 -25.63 2.16 -17.03
C GLU A 2 -24.28 1.42 -16.96
N LEU A 3 -23.79 0.86 -18.08
CA LEU A 3 -22.55 0.07 -18.06
C LEU A 3 -21.29 0.94 -17.91
N GLY A 4 -21.31 2.14 -18.48
CA GLY A 4 -20.19 3.09 -18.39
C GLY A 4 -19.98 3.64 -16.99
N THR A 5 -21.07 3.98 -16.30
CA THR A 5 -21.06 4.45 -14.91
C THR A 5 -20.65 3.34 -13.96
N LEU A 6 -21.15 2.11 -14.16
CA LEU A 6 -20.75 0.94 -13.36
C LEU A 6 -19.24 0.67 -13.49
N LYS A 7 -18.71 0.66 -14.72
CA LYS A 7 -17.27 0.48 -14.98
C LYS A 7 -16.44 1.53 -14.24
N GLN A 8 -16.83 2.80 -14.30
CA GLN A 8 -16.14 3.89 -13.61
C GLN A 8 -16.14 3.71 -12.09
N THR A 9 -17.29 3.36 -11.51
CA THR A 9 -17.41 3.12 -10.07
C THR A 9 -16.47 2.01 -9.61
N ILE A 10 -16.40 0.90 -10.34
CA ILE A 10 -15.50 -0.23 -10.02
C ILE A 10 -14.04 0.23 -9.95
N PHE A 11 -13.55 0.96 -10.96
CA PHE A 11 -12.17 1.45 -10.95
C PHE A 11 -11.89 2.46 -9.84
N ASN A 12 -12.88 3.30 -9.48
CA ASN A 12 -12.75 4.20 -8.35
C ASN A 12 -12.67 3.43 -7.02
N VAL A 13 -13.46 2.37 -6.84
CA VAL A 13 -13.40 1.50 -5.66
C VAL A 13 -12.02 0.86 -5.55
N PHE A 14 -11.45 0.33 -6.64
CA PHE A 14 -10.08 -0.20 -6.63
C PHE A 14 -9.04 0.87 -6.28
N GLY A 15 -9.18 2.08 -6.82
CA GLY A 15 -8.29 3.20 -6.50
C GLY A 15 -8.31 3.57 -5.03
N TRP A 16 -9.49 3.70 -4.44
CA TRP A 16 -9.64 3.96 -3.01
C TRP A 16 -9.17 2.79 -2.15
N ALA A 17 -9.48 1.55 -2.54
CA ALA A 17 -9.03 0.36 -1.83
C ALA A 17 -7.50 0.29 -1.77
N SER A 18 -6.82 0.60 -2.88
CA SER A 18 -5.36 0.69 -2.94
C SER A 18 -4.81 1.68 -1.89
N ILE A 19 -5.31 2.91 -1.88
CA ILE A 19 -4.86 3.96 -0.94
C ILE A 19 -5.16 3.55 0.50
N SER A 20 -6.36 3.07 0.78
CA SER A 20 -6.79 2.68 2.13
C SER A 20 -5.96 1.52 2.69
N ILE A 21 -5.68 0.49 1.89
CA ILE A 21 -4.81 -0.63 2.32
C ILE A 21 -3.39 -0.13 2.56
N GLY A 22 -2.89 0.77 1.71
CA GLY A 22 -1.57 1.36 1.89
C GLY A 22 -1.44 2.14 3.21
N LEU A 23 -2.41 3.01 3.50
CA LEU A 23 -2.47 3.78 4.75
C LEU A 23 -2.66 2.87 5.97
N TRP A 24 -3.54 1.88 5.88
CA TRP A 24 -3.76 0.91 6.95
C TRP A 24 -2.48 0.14 7.28
N THR A 25 -1.73 -0.28 6.26
CA THR A 25 -0.46 -0.97 6.42
C THR A 25 0.55 -0.10 7.14
N LEU A 26 0.65 1.19 6.80
CA LEU A 26 1.52 2.12 7.53
C LEU A 26 1.12 2.26 9.00
N ILE A 27 -0.17 2.47 9.27
CA ILE A 27 -0.65 2.63 10.65
C ILE A 27 -0.27 1.38 11.45
N MET A 28 -0.57 0.19 10.93
CA MET A 28 -0.20 -1.07 11.56
C MET A 28 1.29 -1.18 11.83
N VAL A 29 2.15 -1.02 10.83
CA VAL A 29 3.60 -1.15 11.02
C VAL A 29 4.11 -0.19 12.09
N ASN A 30 3.67 1.08 12.06
CA ASN A 30 4.06 2.07 13.06
C ASN A 30 3.55 1.71 14.46
N SER A 31 2.31 1.25 14.60
CA SER A 31 1.76 0.83 15.90
C SER A 31 2.55 -0.34 16.50
N TRP A 32 2.94 -1.32 15.69
CA TRP A 32 3.73 -2.46 16.19
C TRP A 32 5.13 -2.04 16.65
N ILE A 33 5.78 -1.14 15.91
CA ILE A 33 7.08 -0.56 16.31
C ILE A 33 6.97 0.15 17.65
N ILE A 34 5.92 0.96 17.85
CA ILE A 34 5.70 1.71 19.10
C ILE A 34 5.50 0.77 20.29
N ILE A 35 4.80 -0.36 20.08
CA ILE A 35 4.54 -1.36 21.13
C ILE A 35 5.79 -2.21 21.41
N GLY A 36 6.86 -2.08 20.63
CA GLY A 36 8.10 -2.84 20.79
C GLY A 36 7.96 -4.32 20.44
N TYR A 37 6.83 -4.71 19.84
CA TYR A 37 6.65 -6.05 19.32
C TYR A 37 7.36 -6.12 17.98
N GLY A 38 8.10 -7.22 17.72
CA GLY A 38 8.72 -7.44 16.42
C GLY A 38 7.62 -7.34 15.36
N ALA A 39 7.59 -6.23 14.61
CA ALA A 39 6.53 -5.97 13.67
C ALA A 39 6.51 -7.16 12.71
N PRO A 40 5.47 -8.02 12.73
CA PRO A 40 5.37 -9.12 11.81
C PRO A 40 5.38 -8.42 10.47
N PHE A 41 6.43 -8.66 9.66
CA PHE A 41 6.61 -8.09 8.34
C PHE A 41 5.25 -8.10 7.66
N THR A 42 4.56 -6.96 7.73
CA THR A 42 3.10 -6.98 7.65
C THR A 42 2.83 -7.32 6.22
N SER A 43 2.24 -8.52 6.05
CA SER A 43 2.58 -9.44 4.95
C SER A 43 2.86 -8.73 3.63
N LYS A 44 3.93 -9.13 2.92
CA LYS A 44 4.26 -8.70 1.55
C LYS A 44 3.02 -8.63 0.64
N ASN A 45 2.00 -9.42 0.96
CA ASN A 45 0.66 -9.43 0.37
C ASN A 45 -0.04 -8.06 0.41
N PHE A 46 -0.01 -7.29 1.49
CA PHE A 46 -0.68 -5.97 1.57
C PHE A 46 0.00 -4.90 0.70
N ILE A 47 1.34 -4.91 0.65
CA ILE A 47 2.11 -4.06 -0.27
C ILE A 47 1.78 -4.44 -1.72
N THR A 48 1.77 -5.74 -2.02
CA THR A 48 1.41 -6.26 -3.35
C THR A 48 -0.01 -5.87 -3.74
N LEU A 49 -0.99 -6.03 -2.84
CA LEU A 49 -2.38 -5.66 -3.07
C LEU A 49 -2.54 -4.15 -3.31
N THR A 50 -1.84 -3.32 -2.52
CA THR A 50 -1.81 -1.87 -2.72
C THR A 50 -1.36 -1.53 -4.14
N ILE A 51 -0.26 -2.12 -4.59
CA ILE A 51 0.30 -1.88 -5.92
C ILE A 51 -0.64 -2.40 -7.02
N VAL A 52 -1.14 -3.63 -6.91
CA VAL A 52 -2.02 -4.26 -7.91
C VAL A 52 -3.32 -3.47 -8.08
N PHE A 53 -3.97 -3.07 -6.98
CA PHE A 53 -5.18 -2.24 -7.05
C PHE A 53 -4.89 -0.84 -7.60
N GLY A 54 -3.71 -0.29 -7.29
CA GLY A 54 -3.24 0.96 -7.89
C GLY A 54 -3.11 0.86 -9.40
N PHE A 55 -2.47 -0.21 -9.91
CA PHE A 55 -2.34 -0.48 -11.35
C PHE A 55 -3.71 -0.65 -12.03
N ILE A 56 -4.62 -1.41 -11.42
CA ILE A 56 -5.98 -1.61 -11.96
C ILE A 56 -6.70 -0.25 -12.09
N ALA A 57 -6.61 0.61 -11.08
CA ALA A 57 -7.24 1.93 -11.09
C ALA A 57 -6.64 2.91 -12.14
N ILE A 58 -5.38 2.73 -12.56
CA ILE A 58 -4.76 3.54 -13.62
C ILE A 58 -5.35 3.28 -15.02
N LEU A 59 -5.93 2.10 -15.24
CA LEU A 59 -6.46 1.72 -16.55
C LEU A 59 -7.67 2.57 -16.97
N SER A 60 -8.33 3.24 -16.04
CA SER A 60 -9.48 4.11 -16.31
C SER A 60 -9.13 5.58 -16.12
N ARG A 61 -9.41 6.42 -17.15
CA ARG A 61 -9.13 7.87 -17.14
C ARG A 61 -9.61 8.59 -15.86
N PRO A 62 -10.85 8.43 -15.39
CA PRO A 62 -11.33 9.13 -14.19
C PRO A 62 -10.63 8.71 -12.89
N SER A 63 -10.17 7.47 -12.79
CA SER A 63 -9.53 6.90 -11.58
C SER A 63 -8.01 6.96 -11.60
N ARG A 64 -7.40 7.43 -12.69
CA ARG A 64 -5.93 7.51 -12.85
C ARG A 64 -5.22 8.22 -11.71
N SER A 65 -5.81 9.29 -11.17
CA SER A 65 -5.22 10.01 -10.04
C SER A 65 -5.13 9.09 -8.82
N LEU A 66 -6.24 8.42 -8.46
CA LEU A 66 -6.30 7.47 -7.35
C LEU A 66 -5.34 6.30 -7.55
N GLY A 67 -5.26 5.76 -8.78
CA GLY A 67 -4.32 4.70 -9.10
C GLY A 67 -2.85 5.11 -8.96
N LYS A 68 -2.49 6.33 -9.39
CA LYS A 68 -1.14 6.89 -9.18
C LYS A 68 -0.81 7.05 -7.69
N TRP A 69 -1.75 7.57 -6.90
CA TRP A 69 -1.62 7.66 -5.45
C TRP A 69 -1.41 6.29 -4.82
N GLY A 70 -2.20 5.30 -5.22
CA GLY A 70 -2.07 3.91 -4.78
C GLY A 70 -0.70 3.31 -5.07
N ILE A 71 -0.18 3.45 -6.30
CA ILE A 71 1.15 2.97 -6.67
C ILE A 71 2.25 3.71 -5.89
N PHE A 72 2.15 5.04 -5.78
CA PHE A 72 3.09 5.83 -4.99
C PHE A 72 3.10 5.36 -3.53
N MET A 73 1.93 5.06 -2.97
CA MET A 73 1.79 4.53 -1.62
C MET A 73 2.45 3.16 -1.47
N GLY A 74 2.31 2.28 -2.46
CA GLY A 74 2.99 0.99 -2.49
C GLY A 74 4.53 1.14 -2.57
N GLY A 75 5.02 2.05 -3.41
CA GLY A 75 6.45 2.36 -3.50
C GLY A 75 7.01 2.93 -2.20
N TYR A 76 6.27 3.84 -1.57
CA TYR A 76 6.63 4.39 -0.26
C TYR A 76 6.70 3.29 0.81
N LEU A 77 5.72 2.37 0.85
CA LEU A 77 5.75 1.23 1.78
C LEU A 77 6.99 0.35 1.60
N ILE A 78 7.41 0.08 0.36
CA ILE A 78 8.63 -0.68 0.09
C ILE A 78 9.84 0.05 0.69
N LEU A 79 10.01 1.33 0.36
CA LEU A 79 11.12 2.13 0.86
C LEU A 79 11.12 2.20 2.39
N PHE A 80 9.95 2.41 3.00
CA PHE A 80 9.78 2.45 4.45
C PHE A 80 10.21 1.14 5.12
N MET A 81 9.77 -0.01 4.58
CA MET A 81 10.18 -1.33 5.09
C MET A 81 11.67 -1.59 4.92
N THR A 82 12.26 -1.15 3.80
CA THR A 82 13.71 -1.26 3.57
C THR A 82 14.50 -0.45 4.60
N VAL A 83 14.09 0.79 4.87
CA VAL A 83 14.73 1.64 5.89
C VAL A 83 14.62 1.00 7.27
N LEU A 84 13.43 0.52 7.66
CA LEU A 84 13.24 -0.16 8.94
C LEU A 84 14.11 -1.41 9.08
N PHE A 85 14.26 -2.19 8.02
CA PHE A 85 15.14 -3.35 8.01
C PHE A 85 16.59 -2.96 8.30
N PHE A 86 17.13 -1.96 7.60
CA PHE A 86 18.50 -1.50 7.83
C PHE A 86 18.70 -0.91 9.23
N VAL A 87 17.74 -0.11 9.72
CA VAL A 87 17.80 0.44 11.09
C VAL A 87 17.77 -0.68 12.12
N GLY A 88 16.87 -1.65 11.98
CA GLY A 88 16.80 -2.82 12.86
C GLY A 88 18.10 -3.63 12.83
N TRP A 89 18.69 -3.83 11.65
CA TRP A 89 19.96 -4.53 11.48
C TRP A 89 21.14 -3.78 12.10
N LEU A 90 21.18 -2.45 12.03
CA LEU A 90 22.23 -1.64 12.67
C LEU A 90 22.20 -1.74 14.21
N ILE A 91 21.02 -1.87 14.81
CA ILE A 91 20.85 -1.96 16.27
C ILE A 91 21.08 -3.40 16.76
N THR A 92 20.47 -4.36 16.09
CA THR A 92 20.59 -5.79 16.38
C THR A 92 20.90 -6.54 15.09
N PRO A 93 22.19 -6.69 14.73
CA PRO A 93 22.57 -7.38 13.51
C PRO A 93 22.21 -8.87 13.63
N PHE A 94 21.39 -9.35 12.70
CA PHE A 94 21.25 -10.77 12.45
C PHE A 94 22.46 -11.26 11.63
N PRO A 95 22.92 -12.50 11.84
CA PRO A 95 23.98 -13.10 11.03
C PRO A 95 23.62 -13.19 9.55
#